data_AF-A0A4Q5YTG6-F1
#
_entry.id   AF-A0A4Q5YTG6-F1
#
_cell.length_a   1.000
_cell.length_b   1.000
_cell.length_c   1.000
_cell.angle_alpha   90.00
_cell.angle_beta   90.00
_cell.angle_gamma   90.00
#
_symmetry.space_group_name_H-M   'P 1'
#
loop_
_entity.id
_entity.type
_entity.pdbx_description
1 polymer ?
#
loop_
_entity_poly.entity_id
_entity_poly.type
_entity_poly.pdbx_seq_one_letter_code
_entity_poly.pdbx_strand_id
1 'polypeptide(L)' 'MEKKFPLEFTLEDGTHVVVNKTGNQLYDFTLSDEENGTRHFTLNEEEEFTDEKEKALDFDQLNALRKFWLETRNVS' A
#
# COMPACT_ATOMS: atom_id res chain seq x y z
N MET A 1 -0.15 -4.88 19.05
CA MET A 1 0.52 -3.55 19.03
C MET A 1 -0.23 -2.69 18.03
N GLU A 2 -0.76 -1.55 18.47
CA GLU A 2 -1.49 -0.60 17.63
C GLU A 2 -0.52 -0.03 16.59
N LYS A 3 -0.66 -0.46 15.33
CA LYS A 3 0.09 0.15 14.23
C LYS A 3 -0.36 1.60 14.13
N LYS A 4 0.56 2.54 14.32
CA LYS A 4 0.30 3.96 14.17
C LYS A 4 0.27 4.25 12.68
N PHE A 5 -0.92 4.53 12.18
CA PHE A 5 -1.09 5.12 10.87
C PHE A 5 -0.87 6.65 10.99
N PRO A 6 -0.30 7.32 9.99
CA PRO A 6 0.15 6.75 8.70
C PRO A 6 1.39 5.85 8.83
N LEU A 7 1.42 4.79 8.01
CA LEU A 7 2.61 3.96 7.81
C LEU A 7 3.38 4.52 6.61
N GLU A 8 4.63 4.93 6.83
CA GLU A 8 5.46 5.57 5.81
C GLU A 8 6.69 4.72 5.53
N PHE A 9 6.95 4.40 4.26
CA PHE A 9 8.13 3.66 3.85
C PHE A 9 8.52 3.97 2.41
N THR A 10 9.79 3.79 2.08
CA THR A 10 10.31 3.97 0.71
C THR A 10 10.52 2.61 0.05
N LEU A 11 10.13 2.48 -1.21
CA LEU A 11 10.45 1.31 -2.05
C LEU A 11 11.92 1.34 -2.48
N GLU A 12 12.40 0.22 -3.00
CA GLU A 12 13.79 0.09 -3.46
C GLU A 12 14.09 0.99 -4.68
N ASP A 13 13.06 1.34 -5.46
CA ASP A 13 13.14 2.23 -6.61
C ASP A 13 13.21 3.72 -6.24
N GLY A 14 12.98 4.06 -4.97
CA GLY A 14 12.93 5.45 -4.47
C GLY A 14 11.51 6.00 -4.28
N THR A 15 10.48 5.30 -4.74
CA THR A 15 9.07 5.66 -4.53
C THR A 15 8.72 5.75 -3.04
N HIS A 16 8.22 6.91 -2.61
CA HIS A 16 7.75 7.15 -1.24
C HIS A 16 6.30 6.69 -1.09
N VAL A 17 6.04 5.80 -0.14
CA VAL A 17 4.72 5.24 0.11
C VAL A 17 4.22 5.69 1.47
N VAL A 18 3.03 6.26 1.50
CA VAL A 18 2.30 6.65 2.70
C VAL A 18 1.00 5.89 2.72
N VAL A 19 0.75 5.12 3.78
CA VAL A 19 -0.46 4.34 3.95
C VAL A 19 -1.26 4.90 5.12
N ASN A 20 -2.48 5.33 4.85
CA ASN A 20 -3.41 5.83 5.86
C ASN A 20 -4.52 4.80 6.09
N LYS A 21 -4.83 4.50 7.36
CA LYS A 21 -5.99 3.69 7.69
C LYS A 21 -7.22 4.60 7.78
N THR A 22 -8.11 4.50 6.79
CA THR A 22 -9.32 5.33 6.69
C THR A 22 -10.57 4.63 7.22
N GLY A 23 -10.52 3.31 7.38
CA GLY A 23 -11.62 2.49 7.92
C GLY A 23 -11.12 1.28 8.69
N ASN A 24 -12.02 0.39 9.10
CA ASN A 24 -11.65 -0.78 9.93
C ASN A 24 -10.68 -1.73 9.20
N GLN A 25 -10.85 -1.84 7.87
CA GLN A 25 -10.06 -2.65 6.94
C GLN A 25 -9.79 -1.91 5.61
N LEU A 26 -9.92 -0.58 5.62
CA LEU A 26 -9.70 0.27 4.46
C LEU A 26 -8.41 1.06 4.65
N TYR A 27 -7.52 0.95 3.66
CA TYR A 27 -6.20 1.57 3.66
C TYR A 27 -6.02 2.37 2.38
N ASP A 28 -5.67 3.63 2.52
CA ASP A 28 -5.38 4.52 1.41
C ASP A 28 -3.86 4.62 1.24
N PHE A 29 -3.38 4.23 0.06
CA PHE A 29 -1.98 4.24 -0.33
C PHE A 29 -1.72 5.44 -1.22
N THR A 30 -0.78 6.29 -0.80
CA THR A 30 -0.24 7.38 -1.60
C THR A 30 1.21 7.05 -1.94
N LEU A 31 1.50 6.90 -3.22
CA LEU A 31 2.83 6.66 -3.77
C LEU A 31 3.29 7.94 -4.43
N SER A 32 4.49 8.42 -4.12
CA SER A 32 5.06 9.60 -4.76
C SER A 32 6.49 9.31 -5.17
N ASP A 33 6.78 9.48 -6.44
CA ASP A 33 8.11 9.36 -7.02
C ASP A 33 8.37 10.50 -8.01
N GLU A 34 9.65 10.73 -8.33
CA GLU A 34 10.05 11.81 -9.23
C GLU A 34 9.72 11.53 -10.71
N GLU A 35 9.57 10.26 -11.11
CA GLU A 35 9.32 9.89 -12.51
C GLU A 35 7.84 9.91 -12.90
N ASN A 36 6.98 9.34 -12.07
CA ASN A 36 5.55 9.11 -12.32
C ASN A 36 4.65 10.05 -11.49
N GLY A 37 5.22 10.83 -10.58
CA GLY A 37 4.50 11.74 -9.71
C GLY A 37 3.71 11.04 -8.59
N THR A 38 2.70 11.72 -8.07
CA THR A 38 1.88 11.18 -6.98
C THR A 38 0.71 10.34 -7.50
N ARG A 39 0.73 9.06 -7.16
CA ARG A 39 -0.30 8.05 -7.44
C ARG A 39 -1.02 7.68 -6.15
N HIS A 40 -2.32 7.41 -6.23
CA HIS A 40 -3.11 7.01 -5.06
C HIS A 40 -3.99 5.80 -5.40
N PHE A 41 -4.11 4.87 -4.46
CA PHE A 41 -5.06 3.75 -4.56
C PHE A 41 -5.52 3.31 -3.18
N THR A 42 -6.72 2.73 -3.12
CA THR A 42 -7.29 2.24 -1.85
C THR A 42 -7.34 0.72 -1.87
N LEU A 43 -6.86 0.11 -0.79
CA LEU A 43 -6.99 -1.32 -0.50
C LEU A 43 -8.09 -1.51 0.54
N ASN A 44 -9.03 -2.39 0.22
CA ASN A 44 -10.00 -2.90 1.18
C ASN A 44 -9.66 -4.37 1.48
N GLU A 45 -9.26 -4.68 2.72
CA GLU A 45 -8.97 -6.06 3.13
C GLU A 45 -10.23 -6.92 3.24
N GLU A 46 -11.44 -6.34 3.36
CA GLU A 46 -12.70 -7.11 3.34
C GLU A 46 -13.08 -7.55 1.93
N GLU A 47 -12.58 -6.86 0.91
CA GLU A 47 -12.81 -7.26 -0.47
C GLU A 47 -11.79 -8.30 -0.91
N GLU A 48 -12.27 -9.30 -1.66
CA GLU A 48 -11.39 -10.26 -2.29
C GLU A 48 -10.44 -9.52 -3.24
N PHE A 49 -9.15 -9.64 -2.98
CA PHE A 49 -8.12 -9.15 -3.87
C PHE A 49 -8.01 -10.12 -5.05
N THR A 50 -8.78 -9.86 -6.10
CA THR A 50 -8.82 -10.70 -7.30
C THR A 50 -7.64 -10.42 -8.22
N ASP A 51 -7.30 -11.37 -9.09
CA ASP A 51 -6.29 -11.20 -10.14
C ASP A 51 -6.57 -9.98 -11.04
N GLU A 52 -7.84 -9.59 -11.19
CA GLU A 52 -8.23 -8.39 -11.93
C GLU A 52 -7.78 -7.10 -11.23
N LYS A 53 -7.88 -7.04 -9.89
CA LYS A 53 -7.33 -5.95 -9.10
C LYS A 53 -5.80 -5.95 -9.15
N GLU A 54 -5.17 -7.13 -9.08
CA GLU A 54 -3.71 -7.24 -9.22
C GLU A 54 -3.23 -6.71 -10.58
N LYS A 55 -3.92 -7.07 -11.67
CA LYS A 55 -3.61 -6.59 -13.02
C LYS A 55 -3.91 -5.12 -13.25
N ALA A 56 -4.84 -4.55 -12.49
CA ALA A 56 -5.14 -3.13 -12.54
C ALA A 56 -4.09 -2.28 -11.80
N LEU A 57 -3.25 -2.91 -10.97
CA LEU A 57 -2.19 -2.23 -10.25
C LEU A 57 -0.87 -2.31 -11.00
N ASP A 58 -0.14 -1.20 -10.97
CA ASP A 58 1.22 -1.12 -11.51
C ASP A 58 2.24 -1.81 -10.59
N PHE A 59 3.43 -2.10 -11.13
CA PHE A 59 4.51 -2.77 -10.41
C PHE A 59 4.86 -2.08 -9.07
N ASP A 60 4.90 -0.75 -9.04
CA ASP A 60 5.10 0.02 -7.80
C ASP A 60 4.00 -0.21 -6.77
N GLN A 61 2.74 -0.22 -7.21
CA GLN A 61 1.58 -0.39 -6.33
C GLN A 61 1.57 -1.81 -5.74
N LEU A 62 1.93 -2.81 -6.55
CA LEU A 62 2.13 -4.19 -6.09
C LEU A 62 3.28 -4.31 -5.08
N ASN A 63 4.42 -3.65 -5.34
CA ASN A 63 5.54 -3.63 -4.39
C ASN A 63 5.16 -2.94 -3.08
N ALA A 64 4.43 -1.82 -3.14
CA ALA A 64 3.89 -1.13 -1.99
C ALA A 64 2.96 -2.03 -1.17
N LEU A 65 2.03 -2.73 -1.81
CA LEU A 65 1.15 -3.71 -1.16
C LEU A 65 1.94 -4.84 -0.51
N ARG A 66 2.91 -5.40 -1.22
CA ARG A 66 3.71 -6.53 -0.73
C ARG A 66 4.51 -6.13 0.50
N LYS A 67 5.13 -4.94 0.47
CA LYS A 67 5.87 -4.39 1.61
C LYS A 67 4.95 -4.05 2.77
N PHE A 68 3.78 -3.47 2.49
CA PHE A 68 2.74 -3.26 3.51
C PHE A 68 2.31 -4.56 4.16
N TRP A 69 2.05 -5.63 3.40
CA TRP A 69 1.71 -6.94 3.97
C TRP A 69 2.85 -7.55 4.78
N LEU A 70 4.11 -7.36 4.40
CA LEU A 70 5.25 -7.79 5.21
C LEU A 70 5.29 -7.04 6.54
N GLU A 71 5.19 -5.71 6.52
CA GLU A 71 5.14 -4.88 7.71
C GLU A 71 3.90 -5.17 8.56
N THR A 72 2.79 -5.60 7.93
CA THR A 72 1.53 -5.84 8.62
C THR A 72 1.28 -7.25 9.12
N ARG A 73 1.71 -8.29 8.40
CA ARG A 73 1.54 -9.71 8.76
C ARG A 73 2.63 -10.25 9.68
N ASN A 74 3.72 -9.52 9.93
CA ASN A 74 4.79 -9.96 10.83
C ASN A 74 4.44 -9.86 12.33
N VAL A 75 3.15 -9.96 12.67
CA VAL A 75 2.63 -10.04 14.04
C VAL A 75 1.67 -11.22 14.09
N SER A 76 2.24 -12.44 14.02
CA SER A 76 1.59 -13.66 14.51
C SER A 76 1.98 -13.89 15.97
#